data_AF-A0A848RYP3-F1
#
_entry.id   AF-A0A848RYP3-F1
#
_cell.length_a   1.000
_cell.length_b   1.000
_cell.length_c   1.000
_cell.angle_alpha   90.00
_cell.angle_beta   90.00
_cell.angle_gamma   90.00
#
_symmetry.space_group_name_H-M   'P 1'
#
loop_
_entity.id
_entity.type
_entity.pdbx_description
1 polymer ?
#
loop_
_entity_poly.entity_id
_entity_poly.type
_entity_poly.pdbx_seq_one_letter_code
_entity_poly.pdbx_strand_id
1 'polypeptide(L)'
;MNAMSWGTVENNTTGPVIDDLLFIVDDLRGYVAHHLPSHPGDIEAVLQEVRETVWRKADTYDPDLGNPSRFVFGITRNIVHRYQCRHTSTDELPDELPAPPDEDILAGLVHRFDLHRWISLVADFVGVEEWEIITDLAFESGNTQTIAARHDITPRRLRTVRDHVSHVTYTVRAALAAIDLDLPRTGSLLINCLPPAGGFREAAEHLDDSGAELAERLGIHPGSARSRIAITKRLLTIAQIVLDRQAIL
;
A
#
# COMPACT_ATOMS: atom_id res chain seq x y z
N MET A 1 4.21 -47.98 -45.24
CA MET A 1 5.48 -47.29 -44.96
C MET A 1 5.19 -45.80 -44.87
N ASN A 2 5.35 -45.28 -43.66
CA ASN A 2 5.38 -43.90 -43.15
C ASN A 2 4.48 -42.83 -43.77
N ALA A 3 3.40 -42.53 -43.03
CA ALA A 3 2.78 -41.22 -42.96
C ALA A 3 3.73 -40.25 -42.22
N MET A 4 4.11 -39.14 -42.84
CA MET A 4 4.68 -38.00 -42.14
C MET A 4 3.53 -37.05 -41.79
N SER A 5 3.26 -37.00 -40.48
CA SER A 5 2.37 -36.05 -39.83
C SER A 5 2.83 -34.63 -40.12
N TRP A 6 1.92 -33.79 -40.60
CA TRP A 6 2.13 -32.36 -40.73
C TRP A 6 2.39 -31.78 -39.34
N GLY A 7 3.51 -31.07 -39.20
CA GLY A 7 3.83 -30.29 -38.01
C GLY A 7 2.73 -29.26 -37.80
N THR A 8 2.11 -29.32 -36.63
CA THR A 8 1.24 -28.28 -36.08
C THR A 8 2.02 -26.97 -36.09
N VAL A 9 1.51 -25.99 -36.83
CA VAL A 9 1.90 -24.59 -36.65
C VAL A 9 1.40 -24.19 -35.28
N GLU A 10 2.29 -24.18 -34.29
CA GLU A 10 2.03 -23.54 -33.00
C GLU A 10 1.81 -22.05 -33.27
N ASN A 11 0.55 -21.63 -33.15
CA ASN A 11 0.16 -20.24 -33.20
C ASN A 11 0.89 -19.48 -32.10
N ASN A 12 1.92 -18.74 -32.50
CA ASN A 12 2.84 -17.96 -31.68
C ASN A 12 2.15 -16.70 -31.12
N THR A 13 1.08 -16.90 -30.35
CA THR A 13 0.24 -15.82 -29.77
C THR A 13 0.86 -15.21 -28.51
N THR A 14 1.94 -15.82 -28.01
CA THR A 14 2.64 -15.42 -26.78
C THR A 14 3.65 -14.27 -26.98
N GLY A 15 4.11 -14.04 -28.22
CA GLY A 15 5.09 -13.00 -28.57
C GLY A 15 4.68 -11.56 -28.25
N PRO A 16 3.49 -11.07 -28.67
CA PRO A 16 3.11 -9.68 -28.40
C PRO A 16 2.84 -9.41 -26.91
N VAL A 17 2.34 -10.40 -26.18
CA VAL A 17 2.04 -10.27 -24.74
C VAL A 17 3.34 -10.23 -23.92
N ILE A 18 4.35 -11.01 -24.29
CA ILE A 18 5.62 -11.03 -23.55
C ILE A 18 6.42 -9.73 -23.75
N ASP A 19 6.40 -9.17 -24.97
CA ASP A 19 7.07 -7.90 -25.26
C ASP A 19 6.46 -6.75 -24.44
N ASP A 20 5.13 -6.70 -24.32
CA ASP A 20 4.41 -5.72 -23.48
C ASP A 20 4.77 -5.87 -21.99
N LEU A 21 4.84 -7.11 -21.49
CA LEU A 21 5.23 -7.38 -20.10
C LEU A 21 6.69 -7.00 -19.83
N LEU A 22 7.60 -7.23 -20.77
CA LEU A 22 9.01 -6.86 -20.66
C LEU A 22 9.22 -5.35 -20.74
N PHE A 23 8.46 -4.64 -21.58
CA PHE A 23 8.48 -3.18 -21.62
C PHE A 23 8.14 -2.57 -20.26
N ILE A 24 7.13 -3.12 -19.57
CA ILE A 24 6.77 -2.71 -18.21
C ILE A 24 7.90 -2.97 -17.21
N VAL A 25 8.71 -4.01 -17.40
CA VAL A 25 9.89 -4.24 -16.53
C VAL A 25 10.88 -3.09 -16.66
N ASP A 26 11.10 -2.58 -17.87
CA ASP A 26 12.02 -1.47 -18.11
C ASP A 26 11.52 -0.17 -17.47
N ASP A 27 10.20 0.10 -17.52
CA ASP A 27 9.57 1.23 -16.82
C ASP A 27 9.74 1.16 -15.28
N LEU A 28 9.91 -0.04 -14.71
CA LEU A 28 10.13 -0.24 -13.28
C LEU A 28 11.60 -0.10 -12.85
N ARG A 29 12.52 0.25 -13.76
CA ARG A 29 13.93 0.53 -13.42
C ARG A 29 14.08 1.56 -12.31
N GLY A 30 13.30 2.65 -12.33
CA GLY A 30 13.33 3.68 -11.28
C GLY A 30 12.93 3.14 -9.91
N TYR A 31 11.95 2.24 -9.85
CA TYR A 31 11.55 1.55 -8.62
C TYR A 31 12.66 0.64 -8.09
N VAL A 32 13.31 -0.13 -8.96
CA VAL A 32 14.42 -1.01 -8.57
C VAL A 32 15.62 -0.19 -8.08
N ALA A 33 15.99 0.87 -8.79
CA ALA A 33 17.09 1.76 -8.42
C ALA A 33 16.86 2.46 -7.08
N HIS A 34 15.62 2.82 -6.77
CA HIS A 34 15.26 3.43 -5.48
C HIS A 34 15.39 2.46 -4.30
N HIS A 35 15.27 1.15 -4.54
CA HIS A 35 15.22 0.13 -3.49
C HIS A 35 16.48 -0.72 -3.36
N LEU A 36 17.47 -0.55 -4.24
CA LEU A 36 18.75 -1.25 -4.16
C LEU A 36 19.89 -0.29 -3.81
N PRO A 37 20.95 -0.76 -3.12
CA PRO A 37 22.16 0.03 -2.89
C PRO A 37 22.78 0.51 -4.22
N SER A 38 23.47 1.65 -4.18
CA SER A 38 23.93 2.44 -5.34
C SER A 38 24.94 1.76 -6.30
N HIS A 39 25.17 0.44 -6.20
CA HIS A 39 26.03 -0.28 -7.14
C HIS A 39 25.29 -0.47 -8.48
N PRO A 40 25.77 0.13 -9.58
CA PRO A 40 25.07 0.05 -10.87
C PRO A 40 24.87 -1.38 -11.40
N GLY A 41 25.75 -2.32 -10.98
CA GLY A 41 25.65 -3.74 -11.35
C GLY A 41 24.46 -4.46 -10.72
N ASP A 42 24.03 -4.05 -9.54
CA ASP A 42 22.95 -4.71 -8.79
C ASP A 42 21.59 -4.44 -9.41
N ILE A 43 21.41 -3.22 -9.92
CA ILE A 43 20.19 -2.79 -10.60
C ILE A 43 19.97 -3.61 -11.87
N GLU A 44 21.01 -3.76 -12.70
CA GLU A 44 20.91 -4.55 -13.92
C GLU A 44 20.74 -6.04 -13.63
N ALA A 45 21.43 -6.58 -12.62
CA ALA A 45 21.27 -7.97 -12.21
C ALA A 45 19.84 -8.28 -11.74
N VAL A 46 19.25 -7.40 -10.91
CA VAL A 46 17.88 -7.56 -10.43
C VAL A 46 16.87 -7.38 -11.56
N LEU A 47 17.04 -6.39 -12.44
CA LEU A 47 16.16 -6.22 -13.60
C LEU A 47 16.23 -7.43 -14.52
N GLN A 48 17.41 -8.03 -14.70
CA GLN A 48 17.58 -9.26 -15.46
C GLN A 48 16.84 -10.44 -14.80
N GLU A 49 16.95 -10.63 -13.47
CA GLU A 49 16.20 -11.66 -12.74
C GLU A 49 14.69 -11.46 -12.86
N VAL A 50 14.23 -10.20 -12.88
CA VAL A 50 12.82 -9.84 -13.11
C VAL A 50 12.38 -10.22 -14.53
N ARG A 51 13.13 -9.83 -15.57
CA ARG A 51 12.81 -10.17 -16.97
C ARG A 51 12.70 -11.69 -17.16
N GLU A 52 13.66 -12.44 -16.63
CA GLU A 52 13.65 -13.90 -16.73
C GLU A 52 12.47 -14.54 -15.99
N THR A 53 12.09 -13.98 -14.84
CA THR A 53 10.96 -14.49 -14.06
C THR A 53 9.63 -14.14 -14.72
N VAL A 54 9.50 -12.94 -15.28
CA VAL A 54 8.35 -12.54 -16.09
C VAL A 54 8.24 -13.44 -17.32
N TRP A 55 9.35 -13.68 -18.02
CA TRP A 55 9.37 -14.58 -19.17
C TRP A 55 8.87 -15.98 -18.82
N ARG A 56 9.38 -16.57 -17.74
CA ARG A 56 8.97 -17.91 -17.28
C ARG A 56 7.51 -17.98 -16.84
N LYS A 57 6.93 -16.85 -16.41
CA LYS A 57 5.55 -16.78 -15.91
C LYS A 57 4.57 -16.15 -16.90
N ALA A 58 5.02 -15.76 -18.09
CA ALA A 58 4.18 -15.09 -19.08
C ALA A 58 2.94 -15.94 -19.43
N ASP A 59 3.09 -17.26 -19.56
CA ASP A 59 1.97 -18.17 -19.86
C ASP A 59 0.93 -18.28 -18.71
N THR A 60 1.26 -17.78 -17.52
CA THR A 60 0.35 -17.74 -16.36
C THR A 60 -0.36 -16.40 -16.21
N TYR A 61 -0.03 -15.42 -17.06
CA TYR A 61 -0.70 -14.14 -17.08
C TYR A 61 -2.08 -14.29 -17.71
N ASP A 62 -3.10 -13.92 -16.94
CA ASP A 62 -4.49 -13.89 -17.38
C ASP A 62 -4.98 -12.43 -17.39
N PRO A 63 -5.30 -11.87 -18.58
CA PRO A 63 -5.75 -10.49 -18.69
C PRO A 63 -7.11 -10.24 -18.04
N ASP A 64 -7.94 -11.27 -17.85
CA ASP A 64 -9.24 -11.15 -17.20
C ASP A 64 -9.13 -11.05 -15.67
N LEU A 65 -7.98 -11.48 -15.11
CA LEU A 65 -7.71 -11.42 -13.66
C LEU A 65 -6.95 -10.16 -13.24
N GLY A 66 -6.39 -9.37 -14.18
CA GLY A 66 -5.80 -8.07 -13.84
C GLY A 66 -4.89 -7.43 -14.89
N ASN A 67 -4.56 -6.17 -14.61
CA ASN A 67 -3.67 -5.35 -15.44
C ASN A 67 -2.23 -5.92 -15.48
N PRO A 68 -1.57 -5.97 -16.66
CA PRO A 68 -0.21 -6.48 -16.82
C PRO A 68 0.82 -5.77 -15.92
N SER A 69 0.66 -4.47 -15.68
CA SER A 69 1.52 -3.71 -14.77
C SER A 69 1.47 -4.22 -13.33
N ARG A 70 0.30 -4.67 -12.87
CA ARG A 70 0.14 -5.23 -11.52
C ARG A 70 0.79 -6.61 -11.41
N PHE A 71 0.70 -7.41 -12.47
CA PHE A 71 1.34 -8.72 -12.54
C PHE A 71 2.87 -8.60 -12.50
N VAL A 72 3.44 -7.76 -13.38
CA VAL A 72 4.88 -7.50 -13.42
C VAL A 72 5.36 -6.87 -12.11
N PHE A 73 4.67 -5.84 -11.60
CA PHE A 73 5.03 -5.20 -10.33
C PHE A 73 5.06 -6.18 -9.15
N GLY A 74 4.11 -7.12 -9.09
CA GLY A 74 4.11 -8.17 -8.06
C GLY A 74 5.33 -9.07 -8.12
N ILE A 75 5.80 -9.40 -9.33
CA ILE A 75 7.05 -10.15 -9.54
C ILE A 75 8.26 -9.30 -9.12
N THR A 76 8.35 -8.06 -9.61
CA THR A 76 9.44 -7.11 -9.33
C THR A 76 9.61 -6.87 -7.83
N ARG A 77 8.53 -6.55 -7.13
CA ARG A 77 8.54 -6.33 -5.67
C ARG A 77 9.08 -7.54 -4.90
N ASN A 78 8.66 -8.75 -5.28
CA ASN A 78 9.08 -9.97 -4.59
C ASN A 78 10.57 -10.27 -4.80
N ILE A 79 11.10 -9.99 -5.99
CA ILE A 79 12.53 -10.18 -6.30
C ILE A 79 13.38 -9.15 -5.58
N VAL A 80 12.99 -7.86 -5.62
CA VAL A 80 13.65 -6.78 -4.87
C VAL A 80 13.68 -7.09 -3.36
N HIS A 81 12.55 -7.50 -2.79
CA HIS A 81 12.48 -7.89 -1.38
C HIS A 81 13.40 -9.07 -1.06
N ARG A 82 13.43 -10.10 -1.90
CA ARG A 82 14.35 -11.24 -1.72
C ARG A 82 15.81 -10.81 -1.83
N TYR A 83 16.12 -9.90 -2.74
CA TYR A 83 17.46 -9.33 -2.88
C TYR A 83 17.87 -8.60 -1.61
N GLN A 84 17.02 -7.71 -1.11
CA GLN A 84 17.25 -6.98 0.14
C GLN A 84 17.48 -7.96 1.31
N CYS A 85 16.59 -8.93 1.53
CA CYS A 85 16.78 -9.91 2.61
C CYS A 85 18.09 -10.72 2.51
N ARG A 86 18.57 -11.01 1.30
CA ARG A 86 19.84 -11.72 1.08
C ARG A 86 21.07 -10.84 1.39
N HIS A 87 20.99 -9.54 1.12
CA HIS A 87 22.09 -8.59 1.29
C HIS A 87 22.02 -7.81 2.61
N THR A 88 20.94 -7.93 3.39
CA THR A 88 20.81 -7.38 4.75
C THR A 88 21.49 -8.29 5.80
N SER A 89 21.97 -9.47 5.43
CA SER A 89 22.73 -10.33 6.33
C SER A 89 24.22 -10.17 6.04
N THR A 90 24.97 -9.64 7.01
CA THR A 90 26.45 -9.57 7.06
C THR A 90 27.13 -8.54 6.15
N ASP A 91 26.88 -7.26 6.36
CA ASP A 91 27.92 -6.26 6.07
C ASP A 91 28.00 -5.22 7.18
N GLU A 92 29.25 -4.96 7.58
CA GLU A 92 29.66 -3.91 8.52
C GLU A 92 29.04 -2.58 8.09
N LEU A 93 28.72 -1.70 9.05
CA LEU A 93 28.30 -0.34 8.73
C LEU A 93 29.35 0.27 7.78
N PRO A 94 28.97 0.72 6.57
CA PRO A 94 29.95 1.30 5.66
C PRO A 94 30.59 2.53 6.31
N ASP A 95 31.93 2.55 6.35
CA ASP A 95 32.74 3.68 6.87
C ASP A 95 32.44 5.00 6.15
N GLU A 96 31.93 4.91 4.92
CA GLU A 96 31.42 6.04 4.15
C GLU A 96 29.94 5.81 3.84
N LEU A 97 29.08 6.61 4.49
CA LEU A 97 27.71 6.78 4.03
C LEU A 97 27.77 7.21 2.56
N PRO A 98 27.09 6.53 1.63
CA PRO A 98 26.99 7.03 0.27
C PRO A 98 26.51 8.48 0.35
N ALA A 99 27.21 9.37 -0.36
CA ALA A 99 26.74 10.74 -0.50
C ALA A 99 25.25 10.66 -0.83
N PRO A 100 24.39 11.43 -0.12
CA PRO A 100 22.99 11.46 -0.49
C PRO A 100 22.94 11.70 -2.00
N PRO A 101 22.00 11.06 -2.72
CA PRO A 101 21.78 11.43 -4.12
C PRO A 101 21.69 12.97 -4.22
N ASP A 102 21.80 13.54 -5.42
CA ASP A 102 21.33 14.91 -5.70
C ASP A 102 19.79 14.98 -5.49
N GLU A 103 19.34 14.54 -4.34
CA GLU A 103 18.03 14.64 -3.77
C GLU A 103 17.93 16.09 -3.38
N ASP A 104 17.02 16.80 -4.05
CA ASP A 104 16.68 18.16 -3.69
C ASP A 104 16.48 18.22 -2.17
N ILE A 105 17.42 18.85 -1.48
CA ILE A 105 17.45 18.91 -0.01
C ILE A 105 16.15 19.52 0.50
N LEU A 106 15.57 20.47 -0.25
CA LEU A 106 14.27 21.04 0.08
C LEU A 106 13.16 20.00 -0.08
N ALA A 107 13.16 19.22 -1.16
CA ALA A 107 12.20 18.12 -1.33
C ALA A 107 12.33 17.07 -0.23
N GLY A 108 13.55 16.70 0.17
CA GLY A 108 13.79 15.77 1.28
C GLY A 108 13.33 16.31 2.63
N LEU A 109 13.55 17.60 2.89
CA LEU A 109 13.07 18.27 4.11
C LEU A 109 11.55 18.40 4.13
N VAL A 110 10.91 18.76 3.01
CA VAL A 110 9.45 18.81 2.87
C VAL A 110 8.86 17.42 3.07
N HIS A 111 9.42 16.40 2.44
CA HIS A 111 8.96 15.02 2.62
C HIS A 111 9.04 14.56 4.08
N ARG A 112 10.15 14.85 4.77
CA ARG A 112 10.33 14.52 6.19
C ARG A 112 9.35 15.29 7.08
N PHE A 113 9.12 16.57 6.78
CA PHE A 113 8.14 17.39 7.48
C PHE A 113 6.74 16.82 7.32
N ASP A 114 6.33 16.49 6.09
CA ASP A 114 5.02 15.90 5.81
C ASP A 114 4.85 14.55 6.52
N LEU A 115 5.87 13.68 6.45
CA LEU A 115 5.90 12.41 7.18
C LEU A 115 5.68 12.63 8.67
N HIS A 116 6.48 13.51 9.28
CA HIS A 116 6.37 13.79 10.71
C HIS A 116 5.02 14.39 11.09
N ARG A 117 4.48 15.31 10.26
CA ARG A 117 3.19 15.98 10.48
C ARG A 117 2.05 14.98 10.56
N TRP A 118 1.92 14.08 9.58
CA TRP A 118 0.80 13.13 9.60
C TRP A 118 1.03 11.99 10.60
N ILE A 119 2.27 11.51 10.79
CA ILE A 119 2.57 10.42 11.74
C ILE A 119 2.21 10.85 13.17
N SER A 120 2.63 12.04 13.58
CA SER A 120 2.32 12.58 14.91
C SER A 120 0.82 12.73 15.11
N LEU A 121 0.08 13.19 14.08
CA LEU A 121 -1.38 13.31 14.15
C LEU A 121 -2.07 11.95 14.23
N VAL A 122 -1.62 10.94 13.48
CA VAL A 122 -2.22 9.60 13.56
C VAL A 122 -1.99 8.99 14.94
N ALA A 123 -0.80 9.16 15.52
CA ALA A 123 -0.50 8.68 16.86
C ALA A 123 -1.42 9.29 17.95
N ASP A 124 -1.89 10.53 17.78
CA ASP A 124 -2.88 11.14 18.69
C ASP A 124 -4.25 10.43 18.67
N PHE A 125 -4.62 9.77 17.57
CA PHE A 125 -5.94 9.16 17.38
C PHE A 125 -5.96 7.64 17.55
N VAL A 126 -4.78 7.02 17.46
CA VAL A 126 -4.55 5.59 17.66
C VAL A 126 -4.11 5.37 19.11
N GLY A 127 -4.59 4.31 19.76
CA GLY A 127 -4.15 4.01 21.13
C GLY A 127 -2.67 3.63 21.17
N VAL A 128 -1.99 3.89 22.30
CA VAL A 128 -0.55 3.59 22.47
C VAL A 128 -0.22 2.14 22.11
N GLU A 129 -1.01 1.19 22.61
CA GLU A 129 -0.85 -0.25 22.30
C GLU A 129 -0.99 -0.56 20.80
N GLU A 130 -1.99 0.03 20.13
CA GLU A 130 -2.23 -0.18 18.70
C GLU A 130 -1.10 0.44 17.85
N TRP A 131 -0.53 1.55 18.33
CA TRP A 131 0.59 2.22 17.71
C TRP A 131 1.90 1.43 17.84
N GLU A 132 2.16 0.86 19.02
CA GLU A 132 3.30 -0.04 19.27
C GLU A 132 3.24 -1.27 18.35
N ILE A 133 2.08 -1.93 18.25
CA ILE A 133 1.87 -3.09 17.36
C ILE A 133 2.21 -2.77 15.90
N ILE A 134 1.76 -1.62 15.39
CA ILE A 134 2.01 -1.24 13.99
C ILE A 134 3.45 -0.81 13.76
N THR A 135 4.06 -0.17 14.75
CA THR A 135 5.48 0.20 14.72
C THR A 135 6.35 -1.05 14.63
N ASP A 136 6.11 -2.04 15.50
CA ASP A 136 6.80 -3.33 15.45
C ASP A 136 6.61 -4.05 14.11
N LEU A 137 5.38 -4.03 13.58
CA LEU A 137 5.07 -4.65 12.29
C LEU A 137 5.84 -3.99 11.14
N ALA A 138 6.04 -2.67 11.20
CA ALA A 138 6.80 -1.92 10.21
C ALA A 138 8.30 -2.23 10.26
N PHE A 139 8.87 -2.39 11.45
CA PHE A 139 10.29 -2.72 11.63
C PHE A 139 10.63 -4.19 11.34
N GLU A 140 9.70 -5.13 11.56
CA GLU A 140 9.93 -6.57 11.37
C GLU A 140 9.49 -7.12 10.02
N SER A 141 9.48 -6.28 8.97
CA SER A 141 9.13 -6.67 7.60
C SER A 141 7.79 -7.43 7.49
N GLY A 142 6.85 -7.15 8.39
CA GLY A 142 5.50 -7.71 8.32
C GLY A 142 5.33 -9.16 8.80
N ASN A 143 6.20 -9.71 9.66
CA ASN A 143 5.97 -11.03 10.26
C ASN A 143 4.80 -11.03 11.27
N THR A 144 3.59 -11.11 10.74
CA THR A 144 2.34 -11.05 11.51
C THR A 144 2.19 -12.12 12.59
N GLN A 145 2.80 -13.30 12.44
CA GLN A 145 2.71 -14.37 13.44
C GLN A 145 3.57 -14.06 14.66
N THR A 146 4.80 -13.61 14.44
CA THR A 146 5.72 -13.22 15.51
C THR A 146 5.18 -12.02 16.29
N ILE A 147 4.66 -11.00 15.59
CA ILE A 147 4.08 -9.82 16.25
C ILE A 147 2.83 -10.20 17.05
N ALA A 148 1.95 -11.04 16.49
CA ALA A 148 0.77 -11.51 17.21
C ALA A 148 1.13 -12.24 18.51
N ALA A 149 2.14 -13.12 18.46
CA ALA A 149 2.62 -13.85 19.65
C ALA A 149 3.27 -12.92 20.68
N ARG A 150 4.05 -11.93 20.26
CA ARG A 150 4.72 -10.97 21.16
C ARG A 150 3.73 -10.13 21.96
N HIS A 151 2.69 -9.66 21.29
CA HIS A 151 1.66 -8.81 21.88
C HIS A 151 0.52 -9.62 22.54
N ASP A 152 0.63 -10.95 22.60
CA ASP A 152 -0.39 -11.87 23.12
C ASP A 152 -1.79 -11.64 22.49
N ILE A 153 -1.81 -11.35 21.18
CA ILE A 153 -3.03 -11.09 20.43
C ILE A 153 -3.29 -12.16 19.37
N THR A 154 -4.56 -12.33 19.03
CA THR A 154 -4.93 -13.19 17.91
C THR A 154 -4.56 -12.55 16.56
N PRO A 155 -4.27 -13.35 15.51
CA PRO A 155 -4.07 -12.82 14.16
C PRO A 155 -5.25 -11.98 13.65
N ARG A 156 -6.46 -12.31 14.13
CA ARG A 156 -7.68 -11.54 13.84
C ARG A 156 -7.61 -10.15 14.48
N ARG A 157 -7.22 -10.05 15.75
CA ARG A 157 -7.05 -8.75 16.43
C ARG A 157 -5.95 -7.93 15.77
N LEU A 158 -4.83 -8.53 15.40
CA LEU A 158 -3.76 -7.85 14.65
C LEU A 158 -4.27 -7.26 13.33
N ARG A 159 -5.08 -8.01 12.57
CA ARG A 159 -5.73 -7.49 11.36
C ARG A 159 -6.65 -6.31 11.67
N THR A 160 -7.48 -6.42 12.71
CA THR A 160 -8.36 -5.32 13.13
C THR A 160 -7.57 -4.06 13.50
N VAL A 161 -6.44 -4.19 14.20
CA VAL A 161 -5.55 -3.07 14.53
C VAL A 161 -4.98 -2.46 13.26
N ARG A 162 -4.48 -3.27 12.32
CA ARG A 162 -3.98 -2.78 11.02
C ARG A 162 -5.03 -2.03 10.23
N ASP A 163 -6.24 -2.58 10.15
CA ASP A 163 -7.35 -1.95 9.43
C ASP A 163 -7.73 -0.63 10.10
N HIS A 164 -7.81 -0.59 11.44
CA HIS A 164 -8.09 0.62 12.20
C HIS A 164 -7.04 1.72 11.93
N VAL A 165 -5.75 1.41 12.12
CA VAL A 165 -4.66 2.37 11.88
C VAL A 165 -4.63 2.84 10.43
N SER A 166 -4.89 1.95 9.47
CA SER A 166 -4.98 2.30 8.04
C SER A 166 -6.13 3.28 7.75
N HIS A 167 -7.32 3.06 8.32
CA HIS A 167 -8.46 3.97 8.14
C HIS A 167 -8.19 5.35 8.76
N VAL A 168 -7.61 5.40 9.96
CA VAL A 168 -7.21 6.66 10.61
C VAL A 168 -6.17 7.38 9.77
N THR A 169 -5.14 6.66 9.30
CA THR A 169 -4.06 7.23 8.47
C THR A 169 -4.60 7.82 7.19
N TYR A 170 -5.47 7.08 6.48
CA TYR A 170 -6.13 7.60 5.28
C TYR A 170 -6.88 8.89 5.59
N THR A 171 -7.67 8.89 6.66
CA THR A 171 -8.53 10.03 7.04
C THR A 171 -7.72 11.28 7.38
N VAL A 172 -6.66 11.12 8.19
CA VAL A 172 -5.75 12.21 8.53
C VAL A 172 -5.07 12.76 7.28
N ARG A 173 -4.52 11.89 6.42
CA ARG A 173 -3.83 12.32 5.19
C ARG A 173 -4.77 13.03 4.22
N ALA A 174 -6.00 12.55 4.05
CA ALA A 174 -6.98 13.20 3.19
C ALA A 174 -7.41 14.58 3.73
N ALA A 175 -7.59 14.71 5.05
CA ALA A 175 -7.90 15.99 5.68
C ALA A 175 -6.71 16.98 5.57
N LEU A 176 -5.47 16.53 5.74
CA LEU A 176 -4.28 17.35 5.53
C LEU A 176 -4.14 17.80 4.06
N ALA A 177 -4.38 16.90 3.10
CA ALA A 177 -4.36 17.27 1.70
C ALA A 177 -5.45 18.30 1.35
N ALA A 178 -6.63 18.19 1.96
CA ALA A 178 -7.70 19.17 1.81
C ALA A 178 -7.33 20.55 2.37
N ILE A 179 -6.62 20.57 3.51
CA ILE A 179 -6.05 21.79 4.09
C ILE A 179 -5.01 22.41 3.15
N ASP A 180 -4.06 21.60 2.66
CA ASP A 180 -2.96 22.10 1.84
C ASP A 180 -3.45 22.63 0.48
N LEU A 181 -4.63 22.17 0.03
CA LEU A 181 -5.34 22.65 -1.17
C LEU A 181 -6.35 23.78 -0.88
N ASP A 182 -6.46 24.26 0.36
CA ASP A 182 -7.40 25.31 0.80
C ASP A 182 -8.86 25.04 0.40
N LEU A 183 -9.30 23.78 0.54
CA LEU A 183 -10.65 23.38 0.15
C LEU A 183 -11.71 23.90 1.15
N PRO A 184 -12.89 24.33 0.66
CA PRO A 184 -13.95 24.84 1.53
C PRO A 184 -14.49 23.74 2.43
N ARG A 185 -14.61 24.05 3.73
CA ARG A 185 -15.15 23.14 4.74
C ARG A 185 -16.64 22.90 4.51
N THR A 186 -16.96 21.77 3.89
CA THR A 186 -18.33 21.34 3.59
C THR A 186 -18.56 19.92 4.12
N GLY A 187 -19.82 19.52 4.29
CA GLY A 187 -20.16 18.14 4.66
C GLY A 187 -19.62 17.10 3.66
N SER A 188 -19.63 17.44 2.36
CA SER A 188 -19.06 16.58 1.31
C SER A 188 -17.53 16.42 1.45
N LEU A 189 -16.82 17.46 1.86
CA LEU A 189 -15.38 17.37 2.14
C LEU A 189 -15.08 16.36 3.26
N LEU A 190 -15.85 16.40 4.35
CA LEU A 190 -15.69 15.46 5.47
C LEU A 190 -15.91 14.00 5.02
N ILE A 191 -16.91 13.75 4.18
CA ILE A 191 -17.16 12.42 3.62
C ILE A 191 -16.00 11.97 2.71
N ASN A 192 -15.46 12.88 1.90
CA ASN A 192 -14.32 12.59 1.03
C ASN A 192 -13.02 12.28 1.78
N CYS A 193 -12.90 12.73 3.04
CA CYS A 193 -11.80 12.34 3.91
C CYS A 193 -11.87 10.87 4.34
N LEU A 194 -13.04 10.22 4.25
CA LEU A 194 -13.19 8.82 4.65
C LEU A 194 -12.61 7.86 3.62
N PRO A 195 -12.13 6.67 4.04
CA PRO A 195 -11.62 5.64 3.14
C PRO A 195 -12.67 5.26 2.07
N PRO A 196 -12.27 5.16 0.79
CA PRO A 196 -13.18 4.84 -0.31
C PRO A 196 -13.61 3.37 -0.31
N ALA A 197 -12.85 2.50 0.34
CA ALA A 197 -13.16 1.08 0.47
C ALA A 197 -13.83 0.80 1.82
N GLY A 198 -14.74 -0.18 1.83
CA GLY A 198 -15.40 -0.63 3.06
C GLY A 198 -16.73 0.07 3.35
N GLY A 199 -17.29 0.88 2.45
CA GLY A 199 -18.64 1.40 2.65
C GLY A 199 -18.76 2.52 3.70
N PHE A 200 -17.65 3.18 4.05
CA PHE A 200 -17.66 4.23 5.08
C PHE A 200 -18.26 5.55 4.56
N ARG A 201 -18.12 5.85 3.27
CA ARG A 201 -18.69 7.06 2.66
C ARG A 201 -20.21 6.93 2.56
N GLU A 202 -20.66 5.78 2.11
CA GLU A 202 -22.07 5.39 2.05
C GLU A 202 -22.69 5.35 3.45
N ALA A 203 -21.97 4.83 4.45
CA ALA A 203 -22.42 4.89 5.84
C ALA A 203 -22.48 6.34 6.39
N ALA A 204 -21.65 7.25 5.90
CA ALA A 204 -21.65 8.65 6.31
C ALA A 204 -22.85 9.44 5.75
N GLU A 205 -23.30 9.08 4.54
CA GLU A 205 -24.51 9.63 3.92
C GLU A 205 -25.80 9.17 4.63
N HIS A 206 -25.72 8.08 5.40
CA HIS A 206 -26.85 7.40 6.04
C HIS A 206 -26.64 7.20 7.55
N LEU A 207 -26.05 8.17 8.25
CA LEU A 207 -25.75 8.06 9.69
C LEU A 207 -27.00 8.00 10.59
N ASP A 208 -28.12 8.51 10.07
CA ASP A 208 -29.42 8.52 10.74
C ASP A 208 -30.19 7.21 10.51
N ASP A 209 -29.79 6.41 9.52
CA ASP A 209 -30.39 5.10 9.25
C ASP A 209 -30.08 4.15 10.43
N SER A 210 -31.03 3.25 10.69
CA SER A 210 -30.82 2.13 11.60
C SER A 210 -29.77 1.17 11.04
N GLY A 211 -29.13 0.39 11.92
CA GLY A 211 -28.17 -0.64 11.50
C GLY A 211 -28.78 -1.74 10.62
N ALA A 212 -30.12 -1.87 10.56
CA ALA A 212 -30.79 -2.80 9.67
C ALA A 212 -30.94 -2.21 8.25
N GLU A 213 -31.34 -0.94 8.15
CA GLU A 213 -31.47 -0.23 6.86
C GLU A 213 -30.11 -0.10 6.16
N LEU A 214 -29.06 0.24 6.92
CA LEU A 214 -27.71 0.30 6.36
C LEU A 214 -27.20 -1.09 5.94
N ALA A 215 -27.57 -2.15 6.68
CA ALA A 215 -27.19 -3.51 6.35
C ALA A 215 -27.80 -3.98 5.02
N GLU A 216 -29.07 -3.65 4.80
CA GLU A 216 -29.75 -3.91 3.53
C GLU A 216 -29.10 -3.16 2.37
N ARG A 217 -28.85 -1.85 2.53
CA ARG A 217 -28.18 -1.03 1.51
C ARG A 217 -26.80 -1.55 1.12
N LEU A 218 -25.98 -1.92 2.10
CA LEU A 218 -24.60 -2.38 1.87
C LEU A 218 -24.51 -3.88 1.56
N GLY A 219 -25.61 -4.63 1.64
CA GLY A 219 -25.61 -6.09 1.47
C GLY A 219 -24.76 -6.81 2.53
N ILE A 220 -24.73 -6.30 3.77
CA ILE A 220 -23.92 -6.85 4.88
C ILE A 220 -24.78 -7.30 6.06
N HIS A 221 -24.15 -7.98 7.01
CA HIS A 221 -24.82 -8.39 8.25
C HIS A 221 -25.14 -7.16 9.15
N PRO A 222 -26.31 -7.11 9.84
CA PRO A 222 -26.70 -6.00 10.72
C PRO A 222 -25.71 -5.68 11.84
N GLY A 223 -25.02 -6.69 12.37
CA GLY A 223 -23.93 -6.48 13.33
C GLY A 223 -22.74 -5.72 12.72
N SER A 224 -22.39 -6.02 11.48
CA SER A 224 -21.33 -5.35 10.74
C SER A 224 -21.71 -3.92 10.37
N ALA A 225 -22.97 -3.67 10.02
CA ALA A 225 -23.49 -2.33 9.74
C ALA A 225 -23.42 -1.43 10.98
N ARG A 226 -23.84 -1.91 12.16
CA ARG A 226 -23.71 -1.13 13.41
C ARG A 226 -22.26 -0.77 13.74
N SER A 227 -21.35 -1.74 13.59
CA SER A 227 -19.92 -1.47 13.74
C SER A 227 -19.41 -0.45 12.71
N ARG A 228 -19.88 -0.53 11.46
CA ARG A 228 -19.55 0.43 10.39
C ARG A 228 -19.98 1.84 10.74
N ILE A 229 -21.22 2.03 11.23
CA ILE A 229 -21.72 3.34 11.68
C ILE A 229 -20.83 3.90 12.77
N ALA A 230 -20.50 3.10 13.79
CA ALA A 230 -19.65 3.53 14.90
C ALA A 230 -18.26 3.96 14.43
N ILE A 231 -17.62 3.17 13.55
CA ILE A 231 -16.31 3.50 12.97
C ILE A 231 -16.42 4.77 12.11
N THR A 232 -17.45 4.88 11.27
CA THR A 232 -17.67 6.04 10.40
C THR A 232 -17.81 7.33 11.21
N LYS A 233 -18.62 7.31 12.28
CA LYS A 233 -18.75 8.46 13.19
C LYS A 233 -17.41 8.87 13.78
N ARG A 234 -16.59 7.90 14.23
CA ARG A 234 -15.24 8.17 14.75
C ARG A 234 -14.33 8.80 13.70
N LEU A 235 -14.32 8.27 12.47
CA LEU A 235 -13.49 8.81 11.39
C LEU A 235 -13.92 10.22 10.98
N LEU A 236 -15.22 10.52 10.94
CA LEU A 236 -15.72 11.87 10.70
C LEU A 236 -15.28 12.84 11.79
N THR A 237 -15.32 12.43 13.06
CA THR A 237 -14.78 13.24 14.17
C THR A 237 -13.28 13.52 14.00
N ILE A 238 -12.50 12.51 13.60
CA ILE A 238 -11.06 12.68 13.33
C ILE A 238 -10.84 13.69 12.20
N ALA A 239 -11.54 13.52 11.07
CA ALA A 239 -11.46 14.44 9.93
C ALA A 239 -11.78 15.88 10.36
N GLN A 240 -12.85 16.08 11.13
CA GLN A 240 -13.24 17.38 11.66
C GLN A 240 -12.15 17.99 12.54
N ILE A 241 -11.61 17.23 13.50
CA ILE A 241 -10.53 17.70 14.39
C ILE A 241 -9.29 18.13 13.58
N VAL A 242 -8.89 17.36 12.58
CA VAL A 242 -7.73 17.69 11.75
C VAL A 242 -7.97 18.97 10.95
N LEU A 243 -9.14 19.10 10.33
CA LEU A 243 -9.54 20.31 9.60
C LEU A 243 -9.61 21.55 10.52
N ASP A 244 -10.02 21.38 11.77
CA ASP A 244 -10.14 22.48 12.73
C ASP A 244 -8.81 22.91 13.35
N ARG A 245 -7.82 22.02 13.47
CA ARG A 245 -6.49 22.34 14.04
C ARG A 245 -5.75 23.45 13.29
N GLN A 246 -6.09 23.74 12.03
CA GLN A 246 -5.52 24.87 11.29
C GLN A 246 -6.21 26.23 11.50
N ALA A 247 -7.30 26.31 12.25
CA ALA A 247 -7.92 27.60 12.57
C ALA A 247 -7.15 28.42 13.63
N ILE A 248 -6.01 27.93 14.13
CA ILE A 248 -5.26 28.48 15.28
C ILE A 248 -3.81 28.91 14.91
N LEU A 249 -3.44 28.88 13.63
CA LEU A 249 -2.20 29.51 13.12
C LEU A 249 -2.54 30.63 12.14
#